data_AF-A0A7C7RG76-F1
#
_entry.id   AF-A0A7C7RG76-F1
#
_cell.length_a   1.000
_cell.length_b   1.000
_cell.length_c   1.000
_cell.angle_alpha   90.00
_cell.angle_beta   90.00
_cell.angle_gamma   90.00
#
_symmetry.space_group_name_H-M   'P 1'
#
loop_
_entity.id
_entity.type
_entity.pdbx_description
1 polymer ?
#
loop_
_entity_poly.entity_id
_entity_poly.type
_entity_poly.pdbx_seq_one_letter_code
_entity_poly.pdbx_strand_id
1 'polypeptide(L)'
;MALTPNDILDREFSVKLRGYNTEEVDTFLEEIAEFLTALIRKHHSLKDQVVACNSRIAKLKKREKEFREALTAAHKVTEEMQIHAKEKADLIVEKAKMDAERIVSDAHQEAVLLEEKIRGLRRLQREAVHKIRANLEGYLRILDDEQLPSEEFDRMMHLTAAEVRAIQGNTDENQQILTEIEAPVEADDASPDATEPSGKEQELSEVLEQVEEGTEQKDRKAGFGFDADKVWPDD
;
A
#
# COMPACT_ATOMS: atom_id res chain seq x y z
N MET A 1 -20.77 9.43 68.79
CA MET A 1 -21.42 10.50 69.57
C MET A 1 -20.39 11.58 69.78
N ALA A 2 -20.60 12.76 69.22
CA ALA A 2 -19.69 13.89 69.35
C ALA A 2 -20.50 15.05 69.95
N LEU A 3 -19.96 15.68 70.99
CA LEU A 3 -20.50 16.95 71.48
C LEU A 3 -20.58 17.92 70.29
N THR A 4 -21.74 18.54 70.12
CA THR A 4 -21.88 19.67 69.20
C THR A 4 -21.49 20.96 69.92
N PRO A 5 -21.09 22.02 69.20
CA PRO A 5 -20.84 23.33 69.80
C PRO A 5 -22.02 23.84 70.64
N ASN A 6 -23.26 23.55 70.22
CA ASN A 6 -24.46 23.91 70.98
C ASN A 6 -24.58 23.11 72.29
N ASP A 7 -24.24 21.82 72.28
CA ASP A 7 -24.26 20.99 73.50
C ASP A 7 -23.23 21.46 74.56
N ILE A 8 -22.22 22.24 74.17
CA ILE A 8 -21.21 22.82 75.05
C ILE A 8 -21.74 24.12 75.70
N LEU A 9 -22.48 24.92 74.93
CA LEU A 9 -23.08 26.16 75.39
C LEU A 9 -24.30 25.91 76.30
N ASP A 10 -25.11 24.89 76.00
CA ASP A 10 -26.30 24.52 76.77
C ASP A 10 -25.96 23.69 78.04
N ARG A 11 -24.67 23.59 78.41
CA ARG A 11 -24.21 22.70 79.48
C ARG A 11 -24.30 23.37 80.85
N GLU A 12 -25.28 22.97 81.65
CA GLU A 12 -25.41 23.43 83.03
C GLU A 12 -24.53 22.64 84.02
N PHE A 13 -23.85 23.36 84.93
CA PHE A 13 -23.01 22.78 85.99
C PHE A 13 -23.59 23.08 87.39
N SER A 14 -23.56 22.10 88.30
CA SER A 14 -24.03 22.27 89.68
C SER A 14 -23.04 23.10 90.52
N VAL A 15 -23.53 24.13 91.23
CA VAL A 15 -22.71 25.00 92.09
C VAL A 15 -22.37 24.31 93.43
N LYS A 16 -21.11 24.36 93.86
CA LYS A 16 -20.62 23.86 95.15
C LYS A 16 -19.80 24.93 95.88
N LEU A 17 -19.76 24.90 97.22
CA LEU A 17 -19.20 25.94 98.12
C LEU A 17 -17.69 26.27 97.92
N ARG A 18 -16.97 25.52 97.08
CA ARG A 18 -15.59 25.75 96.64
C ARG A 18 -15.42 25.41 95.14
N GLY A 19 -16.36 25.85 94.31
CA GLY A 19 -16.38 25.61 92.87
C GLY A 19 -15.57 26.63 92.06
N TYR A 20 -15.45 26.39 90.76
CA TYR A 20 -14.92 27.35 89.79
C TYR A 20 -15.86 28.56 89.64
N ASN A 21 -15.31 29.70 89.21
CA ASN A 21 -16.10 30.89 88.90
C ASN A 21 -16.98 30.62 87.66
N THR A 22 -18.28 30.85 87.78
CA THR A 22 -19.25 30.59 86.70
C THR A 22 -18.97 31.44 85.46
N GLU A 23 -18.66 32.74 85.63
CA GLU A 23 -18.42 33.65 84.50
C GLU A 23 -17.18 33.27 83.68
N GLU A 24 -16.10 32.84 84.36
CA GLU A 24 -14.88 32.37 83.70
C GLU A 24 -15.10 31.03 82.98
N VAL A 25 -15.90 30.14 83.57
CA VAL A 25 -16.24 28.86 82.95
C VAL A 25 -17.11 29.09 81.72
N ASP A 26 -18.11 29.96 81.78
CA ASP A 26 -18.98 30.28 80.65
C ASP A 26 -18.19 30.90 79.48
N THR A 27 -17.30 31.85 79.77
CA THR A 27 -16.40 32.44 78.76
C THR A 27 -15.51 31.37 78.11
N PHE A 28 -14.99 30.44 78.89
CA PHE A 28 -14.17 29.33 78.37
C PHE A 28 -14.98 28.33 77.53
N LEU A 29 -16.24 28.07 77.88
CA LEU A 29 -17.15 27.23 77.09
C LEU A 29 -17.47 27.88 75.74
N GLU A 30 -17.65 29.21 75.70
CA GLU A 30 -17.82 29.98 74.46
C GLU A 30 -16.59 29.84 73.55
N GLU A 31 -15.38 30.05 74.08
CA GLU A 31 -14.13 29.89 73.32
C GLU A 31 -13.96 28.47 72.77
N ILE A 32 -14.29 27.44 73.57
CA ILE A 32 -14.26 26.04 73.12
C ILE A 32 -15.29 25.80 72.03
N ALA A 33 -16.51 26.32 72.17
CA ALA A 33 -17.57 26.15 71.18
C ALA A 33 -17.20 26.79 69.84
N GLU A 34 -16.60 27.99 69.86
CA GLU A 34 -16.07 28.64 68.67
C GLU A 34 -14.93 27.83 68.02
N PHE A 35 -13.96 27.38 68.81
CA PHE A 35 -12.85 26.56 68.32
C PHE A 35 -13.35 25.24 67.72
N LEU A 36 -14.30 24.56 68.37
CA LEU A 36 -14.90 23.32 67.88
C LEU A 36 -15.65 23.56 66.57
N THR A 37 -16.38 24.68 66.45
CA THR A 37 -17.07 25.07 65.22
C THR A 37 -16.07 25.28 64.07
N ALA A 38 -14.98 26.00 64.33
CA ALA A 38 -13.92 26.21 63.35
C ALA A 38 -13.25 24.89 62.94
N LEU A 39 -13.00 23.99 63.90
CA LEU A 39 -12.43 22.67 63.65
C LEU A 39 -13.35 21.80 62.80
N ILE A 40 -14.66 21.77 63.07
CA ILE A 40 -15.65 21.03 62.29
C ILE A 40 -15.69 21.56 60.84
N ARG A 41 -15.70 22.89 60.66
CA ARG A 41 -15.67 23.51 59.32
C ARG A 41 -14.41 23.11 58.55
N LYS A 42 -13.25 23.19 59.21
CA LYS A 42 -11.96 22.80 58.61
C LYS A 42 -11.94 21.31 58.26
N HIS A 43 -12.46 20.45 59.13
CA HIS A 43 -12.57 19.02 58.87
C HIS A 43 -13.46 18.73 57.66
N HIS A 44 -14.61 19.40 57.53
CA HIS A 44 -15.48 19.24 56.36
C HIS A 44 -14.78 19.71 55.07
N SER A 45 -14.16 20.89 55.10
CA SER A 45 -13.39 21.43 53.96
C SER A 45 -12.26 20.49 53.52
N LEU A 46 -11.48 19.94 54.46
CA LEU A 46 -10.44 18.95 54.17
C LEU A 46 -11.04 17.67 53.58
N LYS A 47 -12.17 17.20 54.12
CA LYS A 47 -12.84 16.00 53.62
C LYS A 47 -13.34 16.19 52.18
N ASP A 48 -13.90 17.35 51.87
CA ASP A 48 -14.35 17.69 50.52
C ASP A 48 -13.16 17.77 49.54
N GLN A 49 -12.04 18.36 49.96
CA GLN A 49 -10.81 18.39 49.18
C GLN A 49 -10.26 16.99 48.91
N VAL A 50 -10.28 16.10 49.91
CA VAL A 50 -9.86 14.70 49.75
C VAL A 50 -10.75 13.99 48.73
N VAL A 51 -12.07 14.16 48.80
CA VAL A 51 -13.02 13.57 47.85
C VAL A 51 -12.76 14.11 46.43
N ALA A 52 -12.57 15.42 46.27
CA ALA A 52 -12.27 16.03 44.97
C ALA A 52 -10.93 15.54 44.39
N CYS A 53 -9.89 15.44 45.22
CA CYS A 53 -8.58 14.93 44.82
C CYS A 53 -8.66 13.46 44.38
N ASN A 54 -9.36 12.62 45.16
CA ASN A 54 -9.57 11.21 44.82
C ASN A 54 -10.36 11.04 43.50
N SER A 55 -11.37 11.88 43.26
CA SER A 55 -12.09 11.90 41.98
C SER A 55 -11.17 12.25 40.81
N ARG A 56 -10.28 13.24 40.97
CA ARG A 56 -9.30 13.62 39.96
C ARG A 56 -8.30 12.49 39.69
N ILE A 57 -7.80 11.84 40.73
CA ILE A 57 -6.90 10.67 40.61
C ILE A 57 -7.60 9.53 39.87
N ALA A 58 -8.86 9.24 40.18
CA ALA A 58 -9.62 8.20 39.49
C ALA A 58 -9.78 8.50 37.99
N LYS A 59 -10.08 9.76 37.63
CA LYS A 59 -10.16 10.19 36.22
C LYS A 59 -8.81 10.07 35.50
N LEU A 60 -7.72 10.48 36.14
CA LEU A 60 -6.37 10.35 35.57
C LEU A 60 -5.97 8.89 35.37
N LYS A 61 -6.22 8.02 36.36
CA LYS A 61 -5.98 6.57 36.23
C LYS A 61 -6.78 5.95 35.09
N LYS A 62 -8.02 6.39 34.88
CA LYS A 62 -8.83 5.93 33.74
C LYS A 62 -8.21 6.34 32.41
N ARG A 63 -7.82 7.62 32.27
CA ARG A 63 -7.14 8.11 31.06
C ARG A 63 -5.80 7.42 30.82
N GLU A 64 -5.02 7.17 31.87
CA GLU A 64 -3.76 6.44 31.78
C GLU A 64 -3.99 5.01 31.27
N LYS A 65 -5.06 4.35 31.71
CA LYS A 65 -5.45 3.03 31.20
C LYS A 65 -5.84 3.08 29.73
N GLU A 66 -6.71 4.02 29.35
CA GLU A 66 -7.12 4.23 27.95
C GLU A 66 -5.90 4.53 27.05
N PHE A 67 -4.96 5.36 27.53
CA PHE A 67 -3.73 5.68 26.83
C PHE A 67 -2.81 4.47 26.67
N ARG A 68 -2.66 3.64 27.71
CA ARG A 68 -1.88 2.40 27.64
C ARG A 68 -2.49 1.41 26.65
N GLU A 69 -3.82 1.29 26.65
CA GLU A 69 -4.55 0.47 25.67
C GLU A 69 -4.33 0.99 24.24
N ALA A 70 -4.46 2.30 24.01
CA ALA A 70 -4.19 2.92 22.72
C ALA A 70 -2.74 2.71 22.26
N LEU A 71 -1.76 2.85 23.16
CA LEU A 71 -0.35 2.63 22.84
C LEU A 71 -0.07 1.17 22.46
N THR A 72 -0.64 0.21 23.19
CA THR A 72 -0.51 -1.21 22.83
C THR A 72 -1.20 -1.56 21.52
N ALA A 73 -2.37 -0.95 21.23
CA ALA A 73 -3.02 -1.10 19.94
C ALA A 73 -2.16 -0.51 18.81
N ALA A 74 -1.61 0.69 19.00
CA ALA A 74 -0.70 1.31 18.02
C ALA A 74 0.53 0.43 17.76
N HIS A 75 1.16 -0.13 18.80
CA HIS A 75 2.27 -1.05 18.62
C HIS A 75 1.90 -2.29 17.80
N LYS A 76 0.75 -2.93 18.09
CA LYS A 76 0.28 -4.07 17.30
C LYS A 76 0.06 -3.72 15.83
N VAL A 77 -0.59 -2.59 15.55
CA VAL A 77 -0.80 -2.12 14.18
C VAL A 77 0.54 -1.88 13.47
N THR A 78 1.52 -1.29 14.16
CA THR A 78 2.84 -1.09 13.55
C THR A 78 3.59 -2.39 13.29
N GLU A 79 3.46 -3.39 14.15
CA GLU A 79 4.06 -4.72 13.95
C GLU A 79 3.39 -5.46 12.78
N GLU A 80 2.06 -5.48 12.74
CA GLU A 80 1.28 -6.05 11.63
C GLU A 80 1.62 -5.36 10.30
N MET A 81 1.71 -4.03 10.31
CA MET A 81 2.11 -3.25 9.13
C MET A 81 3.53 -3.59 8.67
N GLN A 82 4.49 -3.77 9.59
CA GLN A 82 5.85 -4.19 9.24
C GLN A 82 5.89 -5.60 8.63
N ILE A 83 5.11 -6.54 9.18
CA ILE A 83 5.02 -7.91 8.66
C ILE A 83 4.43 -7.87 7.25
N HIS A 84 3.29 -7.21 7.06
CA HIS A 84 2.66 -7.10 5.75
C HIS A 84 3.50 -6.37 4.72
N ALA A 85 4.23 -5.32 5.12
CA ALA A 85 5.15 -4.62 4.22
C ALA A 85 6.29 -5.54 3.74
N LYS A 86 6.83 -6.38 4.64
CA LYS A 86 7.86 -7.38 4.29
C LYS A 86 7.29 -8.46 3.36
N GLU A 87 6.15 -9.04 3.69
CA GLU A 87 5.49 -10.04 2.85
C GLU A 87 5.19 -9.49 1.44
N LYS A 88 4.67 -8.25 1.35
CA LYS A 88 4.44 -7.59 0.06
C LYS A 88 5.73 -7.35 -0.71
N ALA A 89 6.79 -6.90 -0.03
CA ALA A 89 8.09 -6.70 -0.66
C ALA A 89 8.65 -8.01 -1.22
N ASP A 90 8.59 -9.10 -0.45
CA ASP A 90 9.03 -10.42 -0.89
C ASP A 90 8.22 -10.92 -2.09
N LEU A 91 6.89 -10.74 -2.07
CA LEU A 91 6.02 -11.09 -3.20
C LEU A 91 6.33 -10.28 -4.47
N ILE A 92 6.59 -8.98 -4.34
CA ILE A 92 6.97 -8.13 -5.48
C ILE A 92 8.30 -8.61 -6.07
N VAL A 93 9.28 -8.93 -5.22
CA VAL A 93 10.59 -9.44 -5.67
C VAL A 93 10.43 -10.78 -6.38
N GLU A 94 9.65 -11.71 -5.84
CA GLU A 94 9.40 -13.00 -6.47
C GLU A 94 8.65 -12.87 -7.80
N LYS A 95 7.60 -12.02 -7.86
CA LYS A 95 6.90 -11.73 -9.11
C LYS A 95 7.85 -11.14 -10.16
N ALA A 96 8.66 -10.16 -9.77
CA ALA A 96 9.64 -9.54 -10.67
C ALA A 96 10.67 -10.54 -11.20
N LYS A 97 11.11 -11.52 -10.38
CA LYS A 97 12.00 -12.59 -10.83
C LYS A 97 11.30 -13.52 -11.82
N MET A 98 10.07 -13.95 -11.53
CA MET A 98 9.31 -14.81 -12.45
C MET A 98 9.07 -14.12 -13.80
N ASP A 99 8.72 -12.84 -13.78
CA ASP A 99 8.52 -12.05 -14.99
C ASP A 99 9.82 -11.91 -15.77
N ALA A 100 10.94 -11.66 -15.09
CA ALA A 100 12.26 -11.60 -15.72
C ALA A 100 12.66 -12.94 -16.36
N GLU A 101 12.46 -14.06 -15.66
CA GLU A 101 12.72 -15.40 -16.19
C GLU A 101 11.84 -15.71 -17.41
N ARG A 102 10.57 -15.32 -17.37
CA ARG A 102 9.65 -15.45 -18.51
C ARG A 102 10.15 -14.66 -19.72
N ILE A 103 10.48 -13.38 -19.53
CA ILE A 103 10.99 -12.51 -20.60
C ILE A 103 12.27 -13.10 -21.22
N VAL A 104 13.19 -13.60 -20.40
CA VAL A 104 14.43 -14.22 -20.89
C VAL A 104 14.16 -15.51 -21.67
N SER A 105 13.23 -16.34 -21.17
CA SER A 105 12.81 -17.56 -21.87
C SER A 105 12.17 -17.24 -23.23
N ASP A 106 11.24 -16.29 -23.26
CA ASP A 106 10.54 -15.88 -24.47
C ASP A 106 11.53 -15.31 -25.51
N ALA A 107 12.44 -14.41 -25.07
CA ALA A 107 13.50 -13.88 -25.93
C ALA A 107 14.45 -14.97 -26.46
N HIS A 108 14.75 -16.00 -25.65
CA HIS A 108 15.57 -17.12 -26.10
C HIS A 108 14.87 -17.96 -27.16
N GLN A 109 13.56 -18.24 -26.98
CA GLN A 109 12.77 -18.97 -27.96
C GLN A 109 12.68 -18.20 -29.28
N GLU A 110 12.43 -16.89 -29.23
CA GLU A 110 12.44 -16.03 -30.41
C GLU A 110 13.79 -16.01 -31.12
N ALA A 111 14.90 -15.95 -30.37
CA ALA A 111 16.24 -16.01 -30.94
C ALA A 111 16.49 -17.32 -31.70
N VAL A 112 16.06 -18.46 -31.14
CA VAL A 112 16.17 -19.76 -31.82
C VAL A 112 15.34 -19.78 -33.10
N LEU A 113 14.09 -19.29 -33.08
CA LEU A 113 13.24 -19.20 -34.26
C LEU A 113 13.85 -18.30 -35.35
N LEU A 114 14.42 -17.16 -34.96
CA LEU A 114 15.14 -16.25 -35.86
C LEU A 114 16.36 -16.92 -36.49
N GLU A 115 17.14 -17.67 -35.71
CA GLU A 115 18.30 -18.41 -36.24
C GLU A 115 17.88 -19.47 -37.27
N GLU A 116 16.81 -20.21 -36.99
CA GLU A 116 16.25 -21.18 -37.94
C GLU A 116 15.75 -20.51 -39.22
N LYS A 117 15.06 -19.36 -39.09
CA LYS A 117 14.59 -18.57 -40.24
C LYS A 117 15.76 -18.05 -41.07
N ILE A 118 16.80 -17.50 -40.44
CA ILE A 118 18.03 -17.07 -41.13
C ILE A 118 18.70 -18.24 -41.85
N ARG A 119 18.78 -19.41 -41.22
CA ARG A 119 19.35 -20.62 -41.82
C ARG A 119 18.55 -21.07 -43.04
N GLY A 120 17.21 -21.02 -42.96
CA GLY A 120 16.30 -21.30 -44.05
C GLY A 120 16.49 -20.35 -45.24
N LEU A 121 16.52 -19.04 -44.99
CA LEU A 121 16.75 -18.02 -46.02
C LEU A 121 18.10 -18.19 -46.71
N ARG A 122 19.17 -18.47 -45.94
CA ARG A 122 20.50 -18.74 -46.51
C ARG A 122 20.51 -20.01 -47.38
N ARG A 123 19.73 -21.04 -47.03
CA ARG A 123 19.59 -22.24 -47.87
C ARG A 123 18.87 -21.91 -49.18
N LEU A 124 17.77 -21.17 -49.11
CA LEU A 124 17.00 -20.74 -50.27
C LEU A 124 17.84 -19.87 -51.22
N GLN A 125 18.63 -18.93 -50.67
CA GLN A 125 19.57 -18.12 -51.43
C GLN A 125 20.59 -19.00 -52.19
N ARG A 126 21.21 -19.98 -51.52
CA ARG A 126 22.16 -20.90 -52.17
C ARG A 126 21.50 -21.71 -53.28
N GLU A 127 20.29 -22.19 -53.06
CA GLU A 127 19.53 -22.96 -54.05
C GLU A 127 19.17 -22.09 -55.27
N ALA A 128 18.73 -20.85 -55.05
CA ALA A 128 18.45 -19.89 -56.12
C ALA A 128 19.70 -19.57 -56.95
N VAL A 129 20.83 -19.30 -56.29
CA VAL A 129 22.11 -19.06 -56.98
C VAL A 129 22.54 -20.29 -57.79
N HIS A 130 22.37 -21.50 -57.25
CA HIS A 130 22.71 -22.73 -57.96
C HIS A 130 21.81 -22.94 -59.20
N LYS A 131 20.49 -22.73 -59.07
CA LYS A 131 19.54 -22.80 -60.19
C LYS A 131 19.88 -21.80 -61.29
N ILE A 132 20.15 -20.54 -60.93
CA ILE A 132 20.53 -19.50 -61.90
C ILE A 132 21.83 -19.89 -62.61
N ARG A 133 22.85 -20.33 -61.86
CA ARG A 133 24.11 -20.79 -62.46
C ARG A 133 23.90 -21.95 -63.42
N ALA A 134 23.15 -22.98 -63.02
CA ALA A 134 22.86 -24.14 -63.86
C ALA A 134 22.15 -23.74 -65.16
N ASN A 135 21.18 -22.83 -65.08
CA ASN A 135 20.47 -22.31 -66.26
C ASN A 135 21.41 -21.53 -67.19
N LEU A 136 22.27 -20.67 -66.64
CA LEU A 136 23.26 -19.93 -67.44
C LEU A 136 24.29 -20.85 -68.09
N GLU A 137 24.79 -21.86 -67.37
CA GLU A 137 25.69 -22.89 -67.92
C GLU A 137 25.00 -23.69 -69.04
N GLY A 138 23.71 -23.98 -68.89
CA GLY A 138 22.88 -24.58 -69.94
C GLY A 138 22.82 -23.71 -71.20
N TYR A 139 22.57 -22.40 -71.06
CA TYR A 139 22.57 -21.47 -72.19
C TYR A 139 23.94 -21.34 -72.86
N LEU A 140 25.02 -21.31 -72.07
CA LEU A 140 26.37 -21.25 -72.60
C LEU A 140 26.71 -22.51 -73.42
N ARG A 141 26.35 -23.71 -72.95
CA ARG A 141 26.55 -24.94 -73.72
C ARG A 141 25.86 -24.91 -75.08
N ILE A 142 24.65 -24.36 -75.15
CA ILE A 142 23.91 -24.23 -76.42
C ILE A 142 24.59 -23.23 -77.37
N LEU A 143 25.12 -22.13 -76.82
CA LEU A 143 25.86 -21.14 -77.62
C LEU A 143 27.21 -21.68 -78.11
N ASP A 144 27.86 -22.52 -77.30
CA ASP A 144 29.13 -23.17 -77.66
C ASP A 144 28.93 -24.31 -78.68
N ASP A 145 27.80 -25.03 -78.61
CA ASP A 145 27.41 -26.04 -79.62
C ASP A 145 26.65 -25.37 -80.79
N GLU A 146 27.39 -24.82 -81.74
CA GLU A 146 26.88 -24.17 -82.97
C GLU A 146 26.11 -25.13 -83.94
N GLN A 147 25.76 -26.34 -83.51
CA GLN A 147 25.17 -27.42 -84.33
C GLN A 147 23.82 -27.97 -83.82
N LEU A 148 23.13 -27.30 -82.90
CA LEU A 148 21.78 -27.71 -82.52
C LEU A 148 20.75 -27.31 -83.61
N PRO A 149 19.94 -28.26 -84.12
CA PRO A 149 18.85 -27.93 -85.04
C PRO A 149 17.91 -26.87 -84.43
N SER A 150 17.53 -25.86 -85.21
CA SER A 150 16.74 -24.69 -84.75
C SER A 150 15.47 -25.07 -83.95
N GLU A 151 14.89 -26.24 -84.20
CA GLU A 151 13.68 -26.72 -83.50
C GLU A 151 13.93 -27.16 -82.04
N GLU A 152 15.12 -27.66 -81.71
CA GLU A 152 15.48 -28.07 -80.34
C GLU A 152 15.86 -26.85 -79.49
N PHE A 153 16.48 -25.85 -80.11
CA PHE A 153 16.75 -24.54 -79.51
C PHE A 153 15.46 -23.85 -79.05
N ASP A 154 14.45 -23.78 -79.93
CA ASP A 154 13.17 -23.15 -79.63
C ASP A 154 12.41 -23.87 -78.51
N ARG A 155 12.38 -25.21 -78.51
CA ARG A 155 11.70 -25.98 -77.45
C ARG A 155 12.35 -25.77 -76.08
N MET A 156 13.68 -25.70 -76.03
CA MET A 156 14.39 -25.48 -74.77
C MET A 156 14.19 -24.04 -74.26
N MET A 157 14.22 -23.05 -75.15
CA MET A 157 13.88 -21.65 -74.80
C MET A 157 12.45 -21.49 -74.30
N HIS A 158 11.50 -22.27 -74.81
CA HIS A 158 10.13 -22.28 -74.30
C HIS A 158 10.01 -22.95 -72.92
N LEU A 159 10.77 -24.01 -72.64
CA LEU A 159 10.82 -24.64 -71.32
C LEU A 159 11.45 -23.72 -70.28
N THR A 160 12.53 -23.02 -70.63
CA THR A 160 13.15 -22.07 -69.70
C THR A 160 12.30 -20.82 -69.47
N ALA A 161 11.60 -20.33 -70.49
CA ALA A 161 10.62 -19.24 -70.31
C ALA A 161 9.46 -19.67 -69.39
N ALA A 162 9.06 -20.94 -69.40
CA ALA A 162 8.07 -21.49 -68.47
C ALA A 162 8.64 -21.61 -67.04
N GLU A 163 9.89 -22.06 -66.89
CA GLU A 163 10.56 -22.15 -65.58
C GLU A 163 10.84 -20.78 -64.95
N VAL A 164 11.25 -19.78 -65.73
CA VAL A 164 11.42 -18.39 -65.25
C VAL A 164 10.09 -17.81 -64.78
N ARG A 165 9.00 -18.11 -65.50
CA ARG A 165 7.64 -17.71 -65.09
C ARG A 165 7.18 -18.43 -63.82
N ALA A 166 7.58 -19.69 -63.63
CA ALA A 166 7.30 -20.45 -62.40
C ALA A 166 8.10 -19.92 -61.19
N ILE A 167 9.35 -19.47 -61.40
CA ILE A 167 10.15 -18.82 -60.35
C ILE A 167 9.52 -17.48 -59.91
N GLN A 168 8.92 -16.73 -60.84
CA GLN A 168 8.14 -15.52 -60.52
C GLN A 168 6.87 -15.84 -59.72
N GLY A 169 6.18 -16.95 -60.00
CA GLY A 169 5.02 -17.40 -59.21
C GLY A 169 5.36 -17.77 -57.76
N ASN A 170 6.53 -18.37 -57.51
CA ASN A 170 7.02 -18.65 -56.14
C ASN A 170 7.48 -17.39 -55.39
N THR A 171 7.52 -16.22 -56.02
CA THR A 171 7.83 -14.96 -55.35
C THR A 171 6.63 -14.48 -54.51
N ASP A 172 5.40 -14.81 -54.92
CA ASP A 172 4.18 -14.41 -54.20
C ASP A 172 3.96 -15.21 -52.90
N GLU A 173 4.33 -16.50 -52.88
CA GLU A 173 4.36 -17.32 -51.64
C GLU A 173 5.46 -16.86 -50.67
N ASN A 174 6.60 -16.38 -51.18
CA ASN A 174 7.65 -15.81 -50.35
C ASN A 174 7.30 -14.40 -49.84
N GLN A 175 6.44 -13.65 -50.55
CA GLN A 175 5.89 -12.38 -50.06
C GLN A 175 4.95 -12.58 -48.86
N GLN A 176 4.21 -13.70 -48.79
CA GLN A 176 3.41 -14.03 -47.61
C GLN A 176 4.27 -14.23 -46.35
N ILE A 177 5.44 -14.85 -46.48
CA ILE A 177 6.41 -15.02 -45.38
C ILE A 177 7.01 -13.68 -44.95
N LEU A 178 7.11 -12.70 -45.85
CA LEU A 178 7.56 -11.33 -45.57
C LEU A 178 6.46 -10.48 -44.93
N THR A 179 5.19 -10.63 -45.31
CA THR A 179 4.07 -9.95 -44.64
C THR A 179 3.85 -10.43 -43.21
N GLU A 180 4.23 -11.67 -42.90
CA GLU A 180 4.21 -12.22 -41.53
C GLU A 180 5.39 -11.73 -40.68
N ILE A 181 6.36 -11.01 -41.27
CA ILE A 181 7.44 -10.28 -40.57
C ILE A 181 7.00 -8.86 -40.18
N GLU A 182 6.06 -8.27 -40.93
CA GLU A 182 5.51 -6.92 -40.70
C GLU A 182 4.18 -6.91 -39.93
N ALA A 183 3.63 -8.08 -39.58
CA ALA A 183 2.59 -8.11 -38.57
C ALA A 183 3.14 -7.37 -37.34
N PRO A 184 2.47 -6.31 -36.85
CA PRO A 184 2.87 -5.72 -35.60
C PRO A 184 2.93 -6.89 -34.63
N VAL A 185 4.10 -7.07 -34.00
CA VAL A 185 4.08 -7.60 -32.64
C VAL A 185 3.12 -6.64 -31.96
N GLU A 186 1.86 -7.04 -31.84
CA GLU A 186 0.98 -6.45 -30.85
C GLU A 186 1.82 -6.61 -29.61
N ALA A 187 2.43 -5.48 -29.21
CA ALA A 187 2.93 -5.35 -27.89
C ALA A 187 1.73 -5.76 -27.06
N ASP A 188 1.81 -6.95 -26.48
CA ASP A 188 1.03 -7.33 -25.32
C ASP A 188 1.57 -6.44 -24.17
N ASP A 189 1.46 -5.13 -24.39
CA ASP A 189 1.59 -4.01 -23.47
C ASP A 189 0.31 -3.91 -22.64
N ALA A 190 -0.63 -4.85 -22.84
CA ALA A 190 -1.53 -5.26 -21.77
C ALA A 190 -0.73 -6.11 -20.77
N SER A 191 0.13 -5.44 -20.00
CA SER A 191 0.08 -5.70 -18.56
C SER A 191 -1.34 -5.31 -18.13
N PRO A 192 -2.24 -6.25 -17.79
CA PRO A 192 -3.53 -5.88 -17.26
C PRO A 192 -3.33 -5.61 -15.77
N ASP A 193 -2.56 -4.58 -15.44
CA ASP A 193 -2.60 -3.99 -14.10
C ASP A 193 -1.93 -2.60 -14.07
N ALA A 194 -2.39 -1.72 -14.94
CA ALA A 194 -2.54 -0.34 -14.52
C ALA A 194 -3.72 -0.31 -13.52
N THR A 195 -3.40 -0.33 -12.23
CA THR A 195 -4.22 0.33 -11.23
C THR A 195 -5.70 -0.09 -11.23
N GLU A 196 -5.99 -1.37 -11.04
CA GLU A 196 -7.22 -1.70 -10.34
C GLU A 196 -6.91 -1.81 -8.85
N PRO A 197 -7.50 -0.98 -7.97
CA PRO A 197 -7.40 -1.21 -6.55
C PRO A 197 -8.07 -2.55 -6.29
N SER A 198 -7.24 -3.59 -6.09
CA SER A 198 -7.63 -4.86 -5.48
C SER A 198 -8.60 -4.55 -4.36
N GLY A 199 -9.77 -5.21 -4.31
CA GLY A 199 -10.88 -4.87 -3.39
C GLY A 199 -10.52 -4.73 -1.90
N LYS A 200 -9.29 -5.06 -1.50
CA LYS A 200 -8.70 -4.74 -0.19
C LYS A 200 -8.26 -3.28 -0.01
N GLU A 201 -7.95 -2.56 -1.07
CA GLU A 201 -7.67 -1.11 -1.05
C GLU A 201 -8.96 -0.30 -0.89
N GLN A 202 -10.09 -0.79 -1.41
CA GLN A 202 -11.42 -0.24 -1.13
C GLN A 202 -11.85 -0.49 0.32
N GLU A 203 -11.59 -1.69 0.87
CA GLU A 203 -11.83 -1.95 2.29
C GLU A 203 -10.93 -1.09 3.20
N LEU A 204 -9.67 -0.83 2.82
CA LEU A 204 -8.78 0.04 3.58
C LEU A 204 -9.15 1.52 3.46
N SER A 205 -9.63 1.99 2.30
CA SER A 205 -10.15 3.35 2.15
C SER A 205 -11.47 3.56 2.90
N GLU A 206 -12.36 2.56 2.89
CA GLU A 206 -13.65 2.62 3.59
C GLU A 206 -13.45 2.54 5.11
N VAL A 207 -12.44 1.80 5.59
CA VAL A 207 -12.03 1.80 7.01
C VAL A 207 -11.36 3.12 7.40
N LEU A 208 -10.55 3.74 6.53
CA LEU A 208 -9.95 5.07 6.78
C LEU A 208 -11.02 6.17 6.80
N GLU A 209 -11.99 6.13 5.88
CA GLU A 209 -13.10 7.09 5.82
C GLU A 209 -14.03 6.96 7.03
N GLN A 210 -14.32 5.73 7.50
CA GLN A 210 -15.06 5.51 8.76
C GLN A 210 -14.30 5.98 10.00
N VAL A 211 -12.97 5.97 9.98
CA VAL A 211 -12.14 6.53 11.06
C VAL A 211 -12.16 8.06 11.03
N GLU A 212 -12.07 8.68 9.84
CA GLU A 212 -12.15 10.14 9.67
C GLU A 212 -13.54 10.68 10.04
N GLU A 213 -14.63 10.08 9.55
CA GLU A 213 -16.00 10.45 9.93
C GLU A 213 -16.25 10.26 11.44
N GLY A 214 -15.66 9.22 12.03
CA GLY A 214 -15.69 8.94 13.46
C GLY A 214 -14.94 9.98 14.29
N THR A 215 -13.86 10.58 13.76
CA THR A 215 -13.12 11.68 14.40
C THR A 215 -13.85 13.02 14.24
N GLU A 216 -14.40 13.33 13.06
CA GLU A 216 -15.15 14.57 12.82
C GLU A 216 -16.46 14.64 13.63
N GLN A 217 -17.19 13.52 13.80
CA GLN A 217 -18.37 13.50 14.67
C GLN A 217 -18.04 13.62 16.16
N LYS A 218 -16.83 13.22 16.57
CA LYS A 218 -16.36 13.36 17.96
C LYS A 218 -15.89 14.78 18.23
N ASP A 219 -15.21 15.42 17.28
CA ASP A 219 -14.74 16.81 17.40
C ASP A 219 -15.88 17.84 17.27
N ARG A 220 -16.95 17.54 16.50
CA ARG A 220 -18.18 18.33 16.53
C ARG A 220 -18.97 18.21 17.83
N LYS A 221 -18.85 17.09 18.57
CA LYS A 221 -19.50 16.89 19.89
C LYS A 221 -18.62 17.35 21.07
N ALA A 222 -17.32 17.33 20.92
CA ALA A 222 -16.36 17.84 21.89
C ALA A 222 -15.75 19.11 21.32
N GLY A 223 -16.41 20.26 21.48
CA GLY A 223 -16.00 21.56 20.91
C GLY A 223 -14.57 21.99 21.24
N PHE A 224 -13.61 21.39 20.56
CA PHE A 224 -12.18 21.67 20.57
C PHE A 224 -11.80 21.92 19.12
N GLY A 225 -12.00 23.16 18.67
CA GLY A 225 -11.38 23.65 17.45
C GLY A 225 -9.86 23.69 17.67
N PHE A 226 -9.13 22.80 17.01
CA PHE A 226 -7.69 22.88 16.91
C PHE A 226 -7.35 23.65 15.65
N ASP A 227 -7.12 24.96 15.78
CA ASP A 227 -6.63 25.83 14.72
C ASP A 227 -5.20 25.40 14.33
N ALA A 228 -5.07 24.69 13.21
CA ALA A 228 -3.78 24.28 12.65
C ALA A 228 -2.94 25.46 12.13
N ASP A 229 -3.54 26.63 11.90
CA ASP A 229 -2.89 27.85 11.38
C ASP A 229 -2.07 28.64 12.43
N LYS A 230 -1.90 28.12 13.65
CA LYS A 230 -1.20 28.83 14.74
C LYS A 230 0.12 28.21 15.20
N VAL A 231 0.57 27.11 14.60
CA VAL A 231 1.67 26.29 15.16
C VAL A 231 3.02 26.47 14.45
N TRP A 232 3.08 27.08 13.28
CA TRP A 232 4.35 27.35 12.60
C TRP A 232 4.52 28.85 12.32
N PRO A 233 5.37 29.55 13.09
CA PRO A 233 5.89 30.84 12.65
C PRO A 233 6.88 30.59 11.51
N ASP A 234 6.66 31.24 10.37
CA ASP A 234 7.67 31.35 9.31
C ASP A 234 8.89 32.12 9.87
N ASP A 235 10.01 31.41 10.02
CA ASP A 235 11.38 31.96 10.10
C ASP A 235 12.21 31.40 8.94
#